data_AF-A0A926U4C2-F1
#
_entry.id   AF-A0A926U4C2-F1
#
_cell.length_a   1.000
_cell.length_b   1.000
_cell.length_c   1.000
_cell.angle_alpha   90.00
_cell.angle_beta   90.00
_cell.angle_gamma   90.00
#
_symmetry.space_group_name_H-M   'P 1'
#
loop_
_entity.id
_entity.type
_entity.pdbx_description
1 polymer ?
#
loop_
_entity_poly.entity_id
_entity_poly.type
_entity_poly.pdbx_seq_one_letter_code
_entity_poly.pdbx_strand_id
1 'polypeptide(L)' 'MNETCSVSKRVLVTLPDTLHDELESWADYQGRPTANLASYLIEVGIREAKERGEFKTHQQKKDK' A
#
# COMPACT_ATOMS: atom_id res chain seq x y z
N MET A 1 23.44 -12.48 -13.49
CA MET A 1 22.79 -12.00 -12.26
C MET A 1 21.63 -11.13 -12.71
N ASN A 2 20.39 -11.63 -12.68
CA ASN A 2 19.23 -10.83 -13.05
C ASN A 2 18.84 -9.99 -11.84
N GLU A 3 19.38 -8.78 -11.78
CA GLU A 3 18.88 -7.75 -10.87
C GLU A 3 17.46 -7.37 -11.33
N THR A 4 16.44 -7.96 -10.72
CA THR A 4 15.10 -7.35 -10.75
C THR A 4 15.19 -6.09 -9.91
N CYS A 5 15.56 -4.97 -10.55
CA CYS A 5 15.45 -3.64 -9.97
C CYS A 5 13.98 -3.46 -9.57
N SER A 6 13.68 -3.68 -8.28
CA SER A 6 12.32 -3.61 -7.75
C SER A 6 11.93 -2.15 -7.70
N VAL A 7 11.41 -1.65 -8.82
CA VAL A 7 11.00 -0.25 -8.94
C VAL A 7 9.70 -0.03 -8.17
N SER A 8 9.72 0.94 -7.26
CA SER A 8 8.52 1.40 -6.56
C SER A 8 7.54 2.00 -7.57
N LYS A 9 6.32 1.47 -7.62
CA LYS A 9 5.24 2.04 -8.43
C LYS A 9 4.50 3.08 -7.61
N ARG A 10 4.27 4.26 -8.20
CA ARG A 10 3.46 5.33 -7.60
C ARG A 10 2.00 5.15 -7.97
N VAL A 11 1.12 5.29 -7.00
CA VAL A 11 -0.33 5.31 -7.18
C VAL A 11 -0.89 6.56 -6.50
N LEU A 12 -1.91 7.18 -7.10
CA LEU A 12 -2.67 8.25 -6.49
C LEU A 12 -3.88 7.64 -5.78
N VAL A 13 -4.08 7.99 -4.51
CA VAL A 13 -5.21 7.53 -3.70
C VAL A 13 -5.98 8.76 -3.23
N THR A 14 -7.29 8.76 -3.41
CA THR A 14 -8.18 9.80 -2.90
C THR A 14 -8.92 9.26 -1.69
N LEU A 15 -8.87 9.99 -0.58
CA LEU A 15 -9.48 9.62 0.70
C LEU A 15 -10.47 10.72 1.11
N PRO A 16 -11.54 10.39 1.86
CA PRO A 16 -12.36 11.40 2.53
C PRO A 16 -11.53 12.21 3.53
N ASP A 17 -11.85 13.50 3.71
CA ASP A 17 -11.14 14.40 4.64
C ASP A 17 -10.96 13.79 6.03
N THR A 18 -12.05 13.28 6.63
CA THR A 18 -12.01 12.71 7.98
C THR A 18 -10.97 11.61 8.12
N LEU A 19 -10.84 10.76 7.09
CA LEU A 19 -9.93 9.63 7.10
C LEU A 19 -8.49 10.08 6.83
N HIS A 20 -8.31 11.15 6.06
CA HIS A 20 -7.02 11.79 5.89
C HIS A 20 -6.52 12.41 7.20
N ASP A 21 -7.37 13.12 7.94
CA ASP A 21 -7.01 13.73 9.24
C ASP A 21 -6.56 12.67 10.25
N GLU A 22 -7.30 11.56 10.35
CA GLU A 22 -6.94 10.44 11.23
C GLU A 22 -5.60 9.82 10.84
N LEU A 23 -5.36 9.66 9.53
CA LEU A 23 -4.11 9.11 9.00
C LEU A 23 -2.93 10.06 9.24
N GLU A 24 -3.10 11.36 9.02
CA GLU A 24 -2.09 12.39 9.25
C GLU A 24 -1.71 12.46 10.73
N SER A 25 -2.70 12.52 11.61
CA SER A 25 -2.49 12.53 13.07
C SER A 25 -1.70 11.30 13.54
N TRP A 26 -2.01 10.12 12.98
CA TRP A 26 -1.27 8.90 13.30
C TRP A 26 0.17 8.91 12.74
N ALA A 27 0.37 9.47 11.55
CA ALA A 27 1.69 9.60 10.94
C ALA A 27 2.59 10.54 11.76
N ASP A 28 2.03 11.67 12.19
CA ASP A 28 2.70 12.64 13.06
C ASP A 28 3.08 12.03 14.41
N TYR A 29 2.19 11.26 15.02
CA TYR A 29 2.49 10.53 16.25
C TYR A 29 3.68 9.57 16.10
N GLN A 30 3.84 8.95 14.93
CA GLN A 30 4.98 8.08 14.62
C GLN A 30 6.22 8.83 14.11
N GLY A 31 6.14 10.15 13.93
CA GLY A 31 7.22 10.97 13.39
C GLY A 31 7.59 10.62 11.94
N ARG A 32 6.61 10.23 11.11
CA ARG A 32 6.85 9.83 9.72
C ARG A 32 5.88 10.51 8.74
N PRO A 33 6.26 10.66 7.46
CA PRO A 33 5.36 11.22 6.46
C PRO A 33 4.09 10.39 6.27
N THR A 34 2.95 11.06 6.11
CA THR A 34 1.62 10.44 5.87
C THR A 34 1.64 9.45 4.70
N ALA A 35 2.33 9.79 3.60
CA ALA A 35 2.47 8.90 2.44
C ALA A 35 3.21 7.59 2.75
N ASN A 36 4.17 7.61 3.68
CA ASN A 36 4.90 6.41 4.10
C ASN A 36 4.01 5.54 4.98
N LEU A 37 3.24 6.14 5.90
CA LEU A 37 2.24 5.41 6.68
C LEU A 37 1.20 4.77 5.75
N ALA A 38 0.65 5.52 4.79
CA ALA A 38 -0.30 5.00 3.81
C ALA A 38 0.27 3.79 3.04
N SER A 39 1.50 3.90 2.54
CA SER A 39 2.17 2.83 1.81
C SER A 39 2.33 1.57 2.66
N TYR A 40 2.71 1.73 3.93
CA TYR A 40 2.81 0.63 4.88
C TYR A 40 1.46 -0.02 5.17
N LEU A 41 0.40 0.77 5.39
CA LEU A 41 -0.94 0.23 5.65
C LEU A 41 -1.49 -0.55 4.46
N ILE A 42 -1.23 -0.09 3.24
CA ILE A 42 -1.59 -0.82 2.02
C ILE A 42 -0.85 -2.17 1.96
N GLU A 43 0.44 -2.19 2.30
CA GLU A 43 1.23 -3.44 2.34
C GLU A 43 0.65 -4.42 3.37
N VAL A 44 0.37 -3.95 4.59
CA VAL A 44 -0.21 -4.77 5.66
C VAL A 44 -1.57 -5.31 5.25
N GLY A 45 -2.46 -4.49 4.70
CA GLY A 45 -3.78 -4.93 4.26
C GLY A 45 -3.70 -5.99 3.15
N ILE A 46 -2.76 -5.86 2.21
CA ILE A 46 -2.51 -6.90 1.19
C ILE A 46 -1.99 -8.18 1.83
N ARG A 47 -1.09 -8.09 2.81
CA ARG A 47 -0.54 -9.25 3.52
C ARG A 47 -1.63 -9.99 4.27
N GLU A 48 -2.46 -9.28 5.04
CA GLU A 48 -3.57 -9.86 5.78
C GLU A 48 -4.60 -10.51 4.84
N ALA A 49 -4.92 -9.88 3.70
CA ALA A 49 -5.81 -10.47 2.70
C ALA A 49 -5.24 -11.79 2.13
N LYS A 50 -3.92 -11.90 1.97
CA LYS A 50 -3.26 -13.16 1.55
C LYS A 50 -3.36 -14.23 2.63
N GLU A 51 -3.11 -13.85 3.88
CA GLU A 51 -3.18 -14.76 5.04
C GLU A 51 -4.61 -15.29 5.25
N ARG A 52 -5.63 -14.48 5.00
CA ARG A 52 -7.06 -14.87 5.07
C ARG A 52 -7.55 -15.67 3.86
N GLY A 53 -6.75 -15.80 2.80
CA GLY A 53 -7.16 -16.45 1.55
C GLY A 53 -8.13 -15.64 0.70
N GLU A 54 -8.34 -14.36 1.03
CA GLU A 54 -9.24 -13.43 0.31
C GLU A 54 -8.54 -12.76 -0.88
N PHE A 55 -7.22 -12.84 -0.94
CA PHE A 55 -6.40 -12.28 -2.02
C PHE A 55 -6.55 -13.09 -3.32
N LYS A 56 -7.69 -12.92 -3.98
CA LYS A 56 -7.95 -13.43 -5.33
C LYS A 56 -7.49 -12.38 -6.33
N THR A 57 -6.29 -12.54 -6.88
CA THR A 57 -5.88 -11.70 -8.01
C THR A 57 -6.54 -12.24 -9.27
N HIS A 58 -7.14 -11.35 -10.07
CA HIS A 58 -7.25 -11.64 -11.49
C HIS A 58 -5.82 -11.66 -12.00
N GLN A 59 -5.27 -12.85 -12.25
CA GLN A 59 -4.04 -12.96 -13.03
C GLN A 59 -4.33 -12.35 -14.40
N GLN A 60 -4.08 -11.05 -14.57
CA GLN A 60 -3.70 -10.57 -15.89
C GLN A 60 -2.42 -11.32 -16.21
N LYS A 61 -2.56 -12.34 -17.05
CA LYS A 61 -1.44 -12.85 -17.85
C LYS A 61 -0.73 -11.62 -18.38
N LYS A 62 0.46 -11.32 -17.86
CA LYS A 62 1.44 -10.58 -18.66
C LYS A 62 1.83 -11.56 -19.76
N ASP A 63 1.01 -11.60 -20.80
CA ASP A 63 1.27 -12.34 -22.01
C ASP A 63 2.40 -11.61 -22.74
N LYS A 64 3.50 -12.33 -22.91
CA LYS A 64 4.61 -12.16 -23.86
C LYS A 64 5.57 -10.97 -23.71
#